data_AF-A0A7Y0CXG9-F1
#
_entry.id   AF-A0A7Y0CXG9-F1
#
_cell.length_a   1.000
_cell.length_b   1.000
_cell.length_c   1.000
_cell.angle_alpha   90.00
_cell.angle_beta   90.00
_cell.angle_gamma   90.00
#
_symmetry.space_group_name_H-M   'P 1'
#
loop_
_entity.id
_entity.type
_entity.pdbx_description
1 polymer ?
#
loop_
_entity_poly.entity_id
_entity_poly.type
_entity_poly.pdbx_seq_one_letter_code
_entity_poly.pdbx_strand_id
1 'polypeptide(L)'
;MAPSSLIVVPVTTAAVVGLLAVTSLPQPEQDRHASPAASVPAIVARTVEIDDPGALLSLLPGSLSPELVSTWVRRGEGLVGWGRATEFHAGGAGRFAEAQAWWKSVVERAVVRDDLSLPGTGPVA
;
A
#
# COMPACT_ATOMS: atom_id res chain seq x y z
N MET A 1 25.31 11.45 50.87
CA MET A 1 24.21 12.28 50.35
C MET A 1 24.84 13.40 49.53
N ALA A 2 24.89 13.22 48.21
CA ALA A 2 25.35 14.17 47.20
C ALA A 2 24.56 13.87 45.91
N PRO A 3 24.12 14.90 45.14
CA PRO A 3 23.12 14.70 44.09
C PRO A 3 23.72 14.18 42.78
N SER A 4 23.00 13.27 42.14
CA SER A 4 23.19 12.85 40.75
C SER A 4 22.71 13.94 39.80
N SER A 5 23.61 14.50 39.00
CA SER A 5 23.26 15.32 37.82
C SER A 5 23.48 14.47 36.57
N LEU A 6 22.40 14.15 35.86
CA LEU A 6 22.43 13.41 34.60
C LEU A 6 22.64 14.42 33.45
N ILE A 7 23.76 14.29 32.74
CA ILE A 7 24.08 15.06 31.53
C ILE A 7 23.58 14.26 30.32
N VAL A 8 22.72 14.90 29.52
CA VAL A 8 22.29 14.42 28.20
C VAL A 8 23.41 14.74 27.19
N VAL A 9 23.86 13.73 26.43
CA VAL A 9 24.77 13.90 25.29
C VAL A 9 24.08 13.35 24.04
N PRO A 10 23.89 14.15 22.97
CA PRO A 10 23.42 13.63 21.68
C PRO A 10 24.61 13.04 20.90
N VAL A 11 24.41 11.87 20.28
CA VAL A 11 25.40 11.28 19.37
C VAL A 11 24.92 11.46 17.94
N THR A 12 25.54 12.42 17.26
CA THR A 12 25.63 12.49 15.80
C THR A 12 27.09 12.27 15.43
N THR A 13 27.34 11.46 14.40
CA THR A 13 28.49 11.46 13.46
C THR A 13 29.06 10.06 13.17
N ALA A 14 28.67 9.59 11.98
CA ALA A 14 29.47 9.03 10.88
C ALA A 14 30.73 8.17 11.16
N ALA A 15 30.74 7.01 10.50
CA ALA A 15 31.94 6.42 9.92
C ALA A 15 31.61 5.91 8.50
N VAL A 16 32.38 6.36 7.51
CA VAL A 16 32.43 5.87 6.12
C VAL A 16 33.73 5.09 5.97
N VAL A 17 33.77 4.01 5.18
CA VAL A 17 34.79 3.67 4.15
C VAL A 17 34.49 2.27 3.58
N GLY A 18 34.44 2.17 2.25
CA GLY A 18 34.45 0.90 1.51
C GLY A 18 33.91 0.98 0.08
N LEU A 19 34.63 1.64 -0.83
CA LEU A 19 34.37 1.69 -2.28
C LEU A 19 35.09 0.54 -2.99
N LEU A 20 34.38 -0.26 -3.78
CA LEU A 20 34.94 -1.04 -4.89
C LEU A 20 34.14 -0.71 -6.15
N ALA A 21 34.78 -0.03 -7.10
CA ALA A 21 34.24 0.24 -8.42
C ALA A 21 34.44 -1.00 -9.31
N VAL A 22 33.36 -1.53 -9.86
CA VAL A 22 33.40 -2.39 -11.06
C VAL A 22 32.72 -1.61 -12.18
N THR A 23 33.50 -1.18 -13.17
CA THR A 23 33.01 -0.52 -14.37
C THR A 23 32.53 -1.58 -15.36
N SER A 24 31.23 -1.62 -15.67
CA SER A 24 30.73 -2.20 -16.92
C SER A 24 29.96 -1.13 -17.70
N LEU A 25 30.33 -1.01 -18.97
CA LEU A 25 29.96 -0.02 -20.00
C LEU A 25 28.44 0.25 -20.14
N PRO A 26 28.03 1.35 -20.80
CA PRO A 26 26.62 1.61 -21.10
C PRO A 26 26.09 0.51 -22.02
N GLN A 27 25.10 -0.25 -21.53
CA GLN A 27 24.41 -1.25 -22.34
C GLN A 27 23.45 -0.52 -23.29
N PRO A 28 23.44 -0.83 -24.60
CA PRO A 28 22.50 -0.23 -25.55
C PRO A 28 21.06 -0.55 -25.11
N GLU A 29 20.16 0.39 -25.37
CA GLU A 29 18.72 0.30 -25.08
C GLU A 29 18.19 -1.12 -25.29
N GLN A 30 17.88 -1.80 -24.18
CA GLN A 30 17.12 -3.03 -24.25
C GLN A 30 15.65 -2.63 -24.38
N ASP A 31 15.12 -2.81 -25.59
CA ASP A 31 13.69 -2.75 -25.92
C ASP A 31 12.87 -3.38 -24.78
N ARG A 32 12.16 -2.55 -24.00
CA ARG A 32 11.36 -2.99 -22.84
C ARG A 32 10.04 -3.65 -23.25
N HIS A 33 10.07 -4.53 -24.23
CA HIS A 33 9.06 -5.57 -24.45
C HIS A 33 9.36 -6.82 -23.60
N ALA A 34 9.69 -6.63 -22.31
CA ALA A 34 9.77 -7.76 -21.39
C ALA A 34 8.35 -8.15 -20.95
N SER A 35 7.93 -9.38 -21.28
CA SER A 35 6.63 -9.97 -20.91
C SER A 35 6.85 -11.45 -20.53
N PRO A 36 6.01 -12.10 -19.68
CA PRO A 36 5.49 -11.70 -18.38
C PRO A 36 5.70 -12.83 -17.34
N ALA A 37 6.51 -12.59 -16.31
CA ALA A 37 6.40 -13.31 -15.03
C ALA A 37 6.80 -12.37 -13.90
N ALA A 38 6.28 -11.14 -13.95
CA ALA A 38 6.34 -10.25 -12.80
C ALA A 38 5.52 -10.91 -11.70
N SER A 39 6.18 -11.38 -10.64
CA SER A 39 5.50 -11.76 -9.40
C SER A 39 4.72 -10.54 -8.94
N VAL A 40 3.40 -10.51 -9.18
CA VAL A 40 2.57 -9.41 -8.67
C VAL A 40 2.80 -9.37 -7.15
N PRO A 41 3.21 -8.22 -6.60
CA PRO A 41 3.48 -8.12 -5.17
C PRO A 41 2.23 -8.57 -4.40
N ALA A 42 2.43 -9.48 -3.44
CA ALA A 42 1.34 -9.94 -2.59
C ALA A 42 0.80 -8.77 -1.79
N ILE A 43 -0.49 -8.45 -1.95
CA ILE A 43 -1.15 -7.46 -1.11
C ILE A 43 -1.38 -8.04 0.29
N VAL A 44 -1.29 -7.20 1.32
CA VAL A 44 -1.66 -7.56 2.68
C VAL A 44 -2.94 -6.81 3.03
N ALA A 45 -3.99 -7.54 3.36
CA ALA A 45 -5.23 -6.97 3.89
C ALA A 45 -5.31 -7.30 5.37
N ARG A 46 -5.44 -6.27 6.21
CA ARG A 46 -5.65 -6.42 7.65
C ARG A 46 -6.94 -5.74 8.05
N THR A 47 -7.87 -6.51 8.61
CA THR A 47 -9.07 -5.99 9.25
C THR A 47 -8.86 -6.03 10.75
N VAL A 48 -9.09 -4.90 11.41
CA VAL A 48 -9.12 -4.77 12.87
C VAL A 48 -10.36 -3.98 13.25
N GLU A 49 -10.89 -4.26 14.43
CA GLU A 49 -11.86 -3.37 15.06
C GLU A 49 -11.19 -2.05 15.45
N ILE A 50 -11.92 -0.97 15.30
CA ILE A 50 -11.54 0.35 15.82
C ILE A 50 -12.68 0.87 16.68
N ASP A 51 -12.35 1.71 17.65
CA ASP A 51 -13.36 2.48 18.37
C ASP A 51 -14.13 3.40 17.41
N ASP A 52 -15.31 3.87 17.82
CA ASP A 52 -16.20 4.70 17.01
C ASP A 52 -15.42 5.79 16.24
N PRO A 53 -15.32 5.68 14.89
CA PRO A 53 -14.56 6.63 14.09
C PRO A 53 -15.26 7.99 13.94
N GLY A 54 -16.51 8.12 14.41
CA GLY A 54 -17.37 9.25 14.11
C GLY A 54 -17.71 9.31 12.62
N ALA A 55 -17.77 10.53 12.06
CA ALA A 55 -18.14 10.71 10.65
C ALA A 55 -17.02 10.24 9.71
N LEU A 56 -17.24 9.15 8.96
CA LEU A 56 -16.25 8.51 8.08
C LEU A 56 -15.50 9.47 7.16
N LEU A 57 -16.19 10.45 6.55
CA LEU A 57 -15.56 11.42 5.65
C LEU A 57 -14.55 12.34 6.35
N SER A 58 -14.65 12.49 7.67
CA SER A 58 -13.70 13.27 8.48
C SER A 58 -12.38 12.53 8.70
N LEU A 59 -12.31 11.24 8.37
CA LEU A 59 -11.07 10.46 8.44
C LEU A 59 -10.12 10.73 7.26
N LEU A 60 -10.61 11.35 6.18
CA LEU A 60 -9.79 11.64 5.01
C LEU A 60 -8.81 12.79 5.29
N PRO A 61 -7.49 12.60 5.05
CA PRO A 61 -6.54 13.69 5.16
C PRO A 61 -6.86 14.82 4.16
N GLY A 62 -6.94 16.07 4.65
CA GLY A 62 -7.32 17.23 3.84
C GLY A 62 -6.32 17.63 2.75
N SER A 63 -5.11 17.05 2.75
CA SER A 63 -4.06 17.30 1.75
C SER A 63 -4.02 16.25 0.63
N LEU A 64 -4.94 15.29 0.60
CA LEU A 64 -4.96 14.26 -0.42
C LEU A 64 -5.42 14.81 -1.77
N SER A 65 -4.72 14.42 -2.82
CA SER A 65 -5.22 14.64 -4.18
C SER A 65 -6.48 13.80 -4.42
N PRO A 66 -7.51 14.34 -5.11
CA PRO A 66 -8.77 13.64 -5.34
C PRO A 66 -8.64 12.26 -6.01
N GLU A 67 -7.65 12.08 -6.89
CA GLU A 67 -7.37 10.82 -7.60
C GLU A 67 -6.85 9.68 -6.71
N LEU A 68 -6.52 9.98 -5.45
CA LEU A 68 -6.13 8.99 -4.45
C LEU A 68 -7.27 8.64 -3.51
N VAL A 69 -8.43 9.29 -3.58
CA VAL A 69 -9.55 9.07 -2.66
C VAL A 69 -10.56 8.11 -3.30
N SER A 70 -11.02 7.14 -2.52
CA SER A 70 -12.09 6.22 -2.91
C SER A 70 -13.06 6.03 -1.76
N THR A 71 -14.32 6.41 -1.97
CA THR A 71 -15.35 6.40 -0.91
C THR A 71 -16.69 5.90 -1.44
N TRP A 72 -17.38 5.11 -0.62
CA TRP A 72 -18.79 4.80 -0.79
C TRP A 72 -19.47 4.94 0.58
N VAL A 73 -20.27 6.00 0.76
CA VAL A 73 -20.93 6.30 2.03
C VAL A 73 -22.40 6.54 1.79
N ARG A 74 -23.26 5.90 2.58
CA ARG A 74 -24.71 6.07 2.56
C ARG A 74 -25.25 6.12 3.98
N ARG A 75 -25.95 7.21 4.32
CA ARG A 75 -26.54 7.42 5.66
C ARG A 75 -25.52 7.32 6.81
N GLY A 76 -24.28 7.73 6.57
CA GLY A 76 -23.20 7.70 7.57
C GLY A 76 -22.41 6.39 7.62
N GLU A 77 -22.86 5.34 6.93
CA GLU A 77 -22.20 4.03 6.90
C GLU A 77 -21.51 3.79 5.55
N GLY A 78 -20.46 2.97 5.54
CA GLY A 78 -19.79 2.52 4.31
C GLY A 78 -18.28 2.46 4.43
N LEU A 79 -17.60 2.81 3.34
CA LEU A 79 -16.16 2.69 3.17
C LEU A 79 -15.55 4.03 2.79
N VAL A 80 -14.42 4.35 3.44
CA VAL A 80 -13.53 5.44 3.03
C VAL A 80 -12.12 4.88 2.93
N GLY A 81 -11.40 5.26 1.90
CA GLY A 81 -10.04 4.81 1.67
C GLY A 81 -9.26 5.82 0.84
N TRP A 82 -7.94 5.75 0.97
CA TRP A 82 -7.04 6.54 0.16
C TRP A 82 -5.77 5.79 -0.19
N GLY A 83 -5.12 6.24 -1.26
CA GLY A 83 -3.95 5.59 -1.82
C GLY A 83 -4.31 4.47 -2.78
N ARG A 84 -3.29 3.73 -3.23
CA ARG A 84 -3.41 2.70 -4.26
C ARG A 84 -2.41 1.60 -3.96
N ALA A 85 -2.91 0.43 -3.56
CA ALA A 85 -2.07 -0.75 -3.33
C ALA A 85 -1.75 -1.49 -4.63
N THR A 86 -2.71 -1.51 -5.55
CA THR A 86 -2.58 -2.10 -6.89
C THR A 86 -3.58 -1.41 -7.82
N GLU A 87 -3.32 -1.45 -9.12
CA GLU A 87 -4.21 -0.89 -10.13
C GLU A 87 -4.23 -1.79 -11.36
N PHE A 88 -5.38 -1.79 -12.04
CA PHE A 88 -5.59 -2.51 -13.26
C PHE A 88 -6.44 -1.67 -14.21
N HIS A 89 -5.98 -1.57 -15.45
CA HIS A 89 -6.67 -0.86 -16.51
C HIS A 89 -7.14 -1.87 -17.54
N ALA A 90 -8.45 -1.88 -17.83
CA ALA A 90 -9.02 -2.68 -18.89
C ALA A 90 -9.93 -1.86 -19.79
N GLY A 91 -9.99 -2.26 -21.05
CA GLY A 91 -10.75 -1.57 -22.11
C GLY A 91 -11.49 -2.54 -23.01
N GLY A 92 -12.32 -2.00 -23.89
CA GLY A 92 -13.08 -2.81 -24.86
C GLY A 92 -14.19 -3.65 -24.24
N ALA A 93 -14.69 -4.61 -25.01
CA ALA A 93 -15.86 -5.42 -24.64
C ALA A 93 -15.56 -6.42 -23.49
N GLY A 94 -14.32 -6.89 -23.37
CA GLY A 94 -13.88 -7.87 -22.37
C GLY A 94 -13.56 -7.30 -20.99
N ARG A 95 -13.54 -5.96 -20.83
CA ARG A 95 -12.98 -5.26 -19.66
C ARG A 95 -13.46 -5.74 -18.30
N PHE A 96 -14.74 -6.13 -18.17
CA PHE A 96 -15.28 -6.60 -16.90
C PHE A 96 -14.82 -8.02 -16.56
N ALA A 97 -14.79 -8.91 -17.55
CA ALA A 97 -14.29 -10.27 -17.37
C ALA A 97 -12.79 -10.26 -17.05
N GLU A 98 -12.04 -9.38 -17.71
CA GLU A 98 -10.62 -9.15 -17.45
C GLU A 98 -10.38 -8.61 -16.03
N ALA A 99 -11.13 -7.58 -15.62
CA ALA A 99 -11.05 -7.01 -14.27
C ALA A 99 -11.40 -8.04 -13.20
N GLN A 100 -12.42 -8.86 -13.42
CA GLN A 100 -12.79 -9.94 -12.50
C GLN A 100 -11.70 -11.01 -12.39
N ALA A 101 -11.13 -11.46 -13.52
CA ALA A 101 -10.05 -12.43 -13.52
C ALA A 101 -8.79 -11.89 -12.84
N TRP A 102 -8.45 -10.63 -13.13
CA TRP A 102 -7.35 -9.94 -12.48
C TRP A 102 -7.56 -9.85 -10.96
N TRP A 103 -8.73 -9.37 -10.51
CA TRP A 103 -9.02 -9.22 -9.08
C TRP A 103 -8.97 -10.56 -8.35
N LYS A 104 -9.53 -11.63 -8.95
CA LYS A 104 -9.42 -12.98 -8.41
C LYS A 104 -7.96 -13.39 -8.20
N SER A 105 -7.10 -13.14 -9.19
CA SER A 105 -5.67 -13.46 -9.07
C SER A 105 -4.95 -12.66 -7.98
N VAL A 106 -5.42 -11.45 -7.68
CA VAL A 106 -4.88 -10.61 -6.60
C VAL A 106 -5.27 -11.20 -5.25
N VAL A 107 -6.56 -11.50 -5.07
CA VAL A 107 -7.09 -12.07 -3.82
C VAL A 107 -6.51 -13.46 -3.54
N GLU A 108 -6.33 -14.31 -4.55
CA GLU A 108 -5.71 -15.64 -4.40
C GLU A 108 -4.28 -15.61 -3.82
N ARG A 109 -3.58 -14.49 -3.98
CA ARG A 109 -2.21 -14.28 -3.48
C ARG A 109 -2.15 -13.31 -2.30
N ALA A 110 -3.29 -12.79 -1.86
CA ALA A 110 -3.34 -11.85 -0.76
C ALA A 110 -3.05 -12.55 0.57
N VAL A 111 -2.27 -11.90 1.43
CA VAL A 111 -2.18 -12.28 2.83
C VAL A 111 -3.29 -11.55 3.57
N VAL A 112 -4.33 -12.29 3.96
CA VAL A 112 -5.50 -11.74 4.66
C VAL A 112 -5.38 -12.06 6.15
N ARG A 113 -5.43 -11.03 6.98
CA ARG A 113 -5.53 -11.11 8.44
C ARG A 113 -6.82 -10.42 8.86
N ASP A 114 -7.82 -11.20 9.20
CA ASP A 114 -9.15 -10.68 9.49
C ASP A 114 -9.62 -11.18 10.85
N ASP A 115 -9.44 -10.32 11.86
CA ASP A 115 -9.77 -10.65 13.24
C ASP A 115 -11.30 -10.65 13.50
N LEU A 116 -12.10 -10.14 12.55
CA LEU A 116 -13.56 -9.97 12.71
C LEU A 116 -14.36 -11.05 11.98
N SER A 117 -13.92 -11.49 10.80
CA SER A 117 -14.60 -12.52 10.00
C SER A 117 -16.10 -12.22 9.76
N LEU A 118 -16.41 -10.98 9.42
CA LEU A 118 -17.78 -10.48 9.20
C LEU A 118 -18.04 -10.20 7.71
N PRO A 119 -19.30 -10.14 7.27
CA PRO A 119 -19.60 -9.62 5.93
C PRO A 119 -19.01 -8.21 5.74
N GLY A 120 -18.21 -8.04 4.68
CA GLY A 120 -17.58 -6.76 4.35
C GLY A 120 -16.15 -6.58 4.88
N THR A 121 -15.55 -7.61 5.48
CA THR A 121 -14.14 -7.60 5.92
C THR A 121 -13.20 -8.22 4.88
N GLY A 122 -11.90 -7.93 4.98
CA GLY A 122 -10.88 -8.41 4.02
C GLY A 122 -10.67 -7.47 2.82
N PRO A 123 -10.08 -7.96 1.71
CA PRO A 123 -9.90 -7.18 0.49
C PRO A 123 -11.26 -6.86 -0.16
N VAL A 124 -11.50 -5.58 -0.46
CA VAL A 124 -12.74 -5.08 -1.10
C VAL A 124 -12.41 -4.35 -2.41
N ALA A 125 -13.17 -4.61 -3.48
CA ALA A 125 -13.09 -3.96 -4.78
C ALA A 125 -14.41 -4.03 -5.54
#